data_AF-A0A521W515-F1
#
_entry.id   AF-A0A521W515-F1
#
_cell.length_a   1.000
_cell.length_b   1.000
_cell.length_c   1.000
_cell.angle_alpha   90.00
_cell.angle_beta   90.00
_cell.angle_gamma   90.00
#
_symmetry.space_group_name_H-M   'P 1'
#
loop_
_entity.id
_entity.type
_entity.pdbx_description
1 polymer ?
#
loop_
_entity_poly.entity_id
_entity_poly.type
_entity_poly.pdbx_seq_one_letter_code
_entity_poly.pdbx_strand_id
1 'polypeptide(L)'
;MMRRLLGFLLFHANHNPEYKEEFYAIKRTILKRWGTFIDYELQHFTGVRCNRCISGIDEYSVAWGDDDELNYDASCYACGGTGWYKEERWVLLKKSKLGRYVFHTPISSAYGDIEHPITIKVIEGYISHTGIPSQKNRECALLLFLLYDYESFKNYFECVMLDNCFTPLGMLQRLKFKFECLNS
;
A
#
# COMPACT_ATOMS: atom_id res chain seq x y z
N MET A 1 10.00 -9.37 -22.20
CA MET A 1 9.10 -10.41 -21.63
C MET A 1 9.02 -10.31 -20.09
N MET A 2 10.12 -10.52 -19.35
CA MET A 2 10.15 -10.54 -17.87
C MET A 2 9.50 -9.32 -17.19
N ARG A 3 9.83 -8.09 -17.61
CA ARG A 3 9.26 -6.86 -17.02
C ARG A 3 7.74 -6.74 -17.16
N ARG A 4 7.16 -7.26 -18.25
CA ARG A 4 5.70 -7.22 -18.49
C ARG A 4 4.97 -8.17 -17.55
N LEU A 5 5.51 -9.38 -17.38
CA LEU A 5 4.97 -10.37 -16.45
C LEU A 5 5.07 -9.88 -15.00
N LEU A 6 6.26 -9.45 -14.55
CA LEU A 6 6.46 -8.96 -13.18
C LEU A 6 5.58 -7.73 -12.89
N GLY A 7 5.46 -6.81 -13.84
CA GLY A 7 4.53 -5.68 -13.71
C GLY A 7 3.08 -6.13 -13.56
N PHE A 8 2.63 -7.13 -14.33
CA PHE A 8 1.28 -7.69 -14.23
C PHE A 8 1.05 -8.35 -12.86
N LEU A 9 1.97 -9.21 -12.42
CA LEU A 9 1.86 -9.92 -11.14
C LEU A 9 1.82 -8.93 -9.98
N LEU A 10 2.77 -7.98 -9.93
CA LEU A 10 2.80 -6.96 -8.89
C LEU A 10 1.55 -6.09 -8.88
N PHE A 11 1.06 -5.66 -10.05
CA PHE A 11 -0.12 -4.80 -10.11
C PHE A 11 -1.35 -5.50 -9.53
N HIS A 12 -1.56 -6.77 -9.87
CA HIS A 12 -2.72 -7.52 -9.39
C HIS A 12 -2.59 -7.93 -7.93
N ALA A 13 -1.40 -8.30 -7.45
CA ALA A 13 -1.14 -8.66 -6.06
C ALA A 13 -1.17 -7.44 -5.11
N ASN A 14 -0.78 -6.25 -5.57
CA ASN A 14 -0.76 -5.02 -4.76
C ASN A 14 -2.14 -4.48 -4.39
N HIS A 15 -3.23 -5.02 -4.96
CA HIS A 15 -4.60 -4.54 -4.72
C HIS A 15 -5.04 -4.72 -3.26
N ASN A 16 -4.88 -5.93 -2.74
CA ASN A 16 -5.14 -6.28 -1.36
C ASN A 16 -4.14 -7.37 -0.91
N PRO A 17 -2.86 -7.02 -0.69
CA PRO A 17 -1.86 -8.01 -0.37
C PRO A 17 -2.13 -8.61 1.01
N GLU A 18 -2.35 -9.92 1.04
CA GLU A 18 -2.15 -10.75 2.23
C GLU A 18 -0.63 -10.87 2.48
N TYR A 19 -0.19 -11.03 3.73
CA TYR A 19 1.24 -11.01 4.11
C TYR A 19 1.93 -9.73 3.61
N LYS A 20 1.43 -8.59 4.12
CA LYS A 20 1.75 -7.25 3.60
C LYS A 20 3.24 -6.96 3.64
N GLU A 21 3.91 -7.30 4.73
CA GLU A 21 5.31 -6.95 4.94
C GLU A 21 6.22 -7.65 3.93
N GLU A 22 6.01 -8.96 3.77
CA GLU A 22 6.70 -9.85 2.85
C GLU A 22 6.41 -9.45 1.41
N PHE A 23 5.14 -9.21 1.08
CA PHE A 23 4.74 -8.69 -0.22
C PHE A 23 5.44 -7.36 -0.54
N TYR A 24 5.45 -6.41 0.40
CA TYR A 24 6.09 -5.12 0.18
C TYR A 24 7.62 -5.22 0.11
N ALA A 25 8.25 -6.17 0.79
CA ALA A 25 9.66 -6.48 0.62
C ALA A 25 9.97 -6.97 -0.80
N ILE A 26 9.18 -7.91 -1.33
CA ILE A 26 9.30 -8.40 -2.72
C ILE A 26 9.06 -7.26 -3.71
N LYS A 27 7.99 -6.47 -3.53
CA LYS A 27 7.70 -5.30 -4.37
C LYS A 27 8.87 -4.33 -4.43
N ARG A 28 9.45 -3.97 -3.28
CA ARG A 28 10.64 -3.09 -3.22
C ARG A 28 11.81 -3.69 -3.99
N THR A 29 12.11 -4.97 -3.79
CA THR A 29 13.18 -5.68 -4.49
C THR A 29 12.99 -5.68 -6.01
N ILE A 30 11.80 -6.00 -6.48
CA ILE A 30 11.48 -6.02 -7.92
C ILE A 30 11.55 -4.61 -8.51
N LEU A 31 10.95 -3.60 -7.87
CA LEU A 31 10.96 -2.24 -8.37
C LEU A 31 12.36 -1.62 -8.35
N LYS A 32 13.19 -1.94 -7.35
CA LYS A 32 14.60 -1.50 -7.30
C LYS A 32 15.40 -2.08 -8.46
N ARG A 33 15.16 -3.34 -8.83
CA ARG A 33 15.93 -4.03 -9.88
C ARG A 33 15.40 -3.79 -11.30
N TRP A 34 14.08 -3.70 -11.46
CA TRP A 34 13.43 -3.72 -12.78
C TRP A 34 12.57 -2.50 -13.06
N GLY A 35 12.20 -1.74 -12.03
CA GLY A 35 11.40 -0.53 -12.17
C GLY A 35 12.21 0.64 -12.72
N THR A 36 11.53 1.54 -13.40
CA THR A 36 12.11 2.80 -13.89
C THR A 36 11.43 3.94 -13.15
N PHE A 37 12.22 4.79 -12.49
CA PHE A 37 11.70 6.02 -11.89
C PHE A 37 11.09 6.91 -12.98
N ILE A 38 9.94 7.51 -12.71
CA ILE A 38 9.28 8.42 -13.65
C ILE A 38 8.95 9.78 -13.04
N ASP A 39 8.55 9.84 -11.77
CA ASP A 39 8.13 11.12 -11.16
C ASP A 39 8.00 11.02 -9.63
N TYR A 40 7.70 12.15 -8.99
CA TYR A 40 7.21 12.24 -7.62
C TYR A 40 5.75 12.71 -7.58
N GLU A 41 4.98 12.20 -6.63
CA GLU A 41 3.62 12.68 -6.33
C GLU A 41 3.49 12.87 -4.81
N LEU A 42 2.66 13.81 -4.38
CA LEU A 42 2.28 13.96 -2.98
C LEU A 42 0.95 13.30 -2.75
N GLN A 43 0.84 12.54 -1.67
CA GLN A 43 -0.43 12.02 -1.20
C GLN A 43 -0.81 12.73 0.09
N HIS A 44 -1.99 13.32 0.08
CA HIS A 44 -2.54 14.06 1.19
C HIS A 44 -3.64 13.25 1.87
N PHE A 45 -3.52 13.05 3.17
CA PHE A 45 -4.56 12.49 4.02
C PHE A 45 -5.11 13.60 4.88
N THR A 46 -6.32 14.05 4.56
CA THR A 46 -7.02 15.03 5.37
C THR A 46 -7.13 14.52 6.81
N GLY A 47 -6.76 15.39 7.75
CA GLY A 47 -6.99 15.12 9.16
C GLY A 47 -8.49 15.01 9.47
N VAL A 48 -8.82 14.42 10.61
CA VAL A 48 -10.18 14.34 11.13
C VAL A 48 -10.22 15.10 12.45
N ARG A 49 -11.07 16.13 12.50
CA ARG A 49 -11.37 16.87 13.73
C ARG A 49 -12.28 16.02 14.63
N CYS A 50 -12.24 16.29 15.94
CA CYS A 50 -13.06 15.59 16.93
C CYS A 50 -14.53 15.56 16.50
N ASN A 51 -15.07 14.35 16.34
CA ASN A 51 -16.45 14.13 15.88
C ASN A 51 -17.52 14.35 16.98
N ARG A 52 -17.10 14.62 18.23
CA ARG A 52 -18.01 14.88 19.36
C ARG A 52 -18.08 16.35 19.77
N CYS A 53 -17.09 17.17 19.42
CA CYS A 53 -17.02 18.57 19.82
C CYS A 53 -17.28 19.48 18.62
N ILE A 54 -18.36 20.27 18.69
CA ILE A 54 -18.77 21.22 17.63
C ILE A 54 -17.69 22.28 17.35
N SER A 55 -16.86 22.59 18.35
CA SER A 55 -15.82 23.62 18.28
C SER A 55 -14.41 23.09 17.98
N GLY A 56 -14.24 21.77 17.76
CA GLY A 56 -12.99 21.08 17.41
C GLY A 56 -11.73 21.92 17.59
N ILE A 57 -11.36 22.20 18.85
CA ILE A 57 -10.37 23.23 19.15
C ILE A 57 -9.02 22.71 18.68
N ASP A 58 -8.37 23.51 17.84
CA ASP A 58 -7.12 23.27 17.11
C ASP A 58 -5.87 23.32 18.02
N GLU A 59 -6.04 23.25 19.34
CA GLU A 59 -4.95 23.43 20.29
C GLU A 59 -4.36 22.08 20.65
N TYR A 60 -3.20 21.77 20.07
CA TYR A 60 -2.28 20.75 20.54
C TYR A 60 -1.88 21.10 21.98
N SER A 61 -2.61 20.60 22.97
CA SER A 61 -2.08 20.54 24.32
C SER A 61 -1.05 19.42 24.35
N VAL A 62 0.20 19.76 24.06
CA VAL A 62 1.36 18.92 24.39
C VAL A 62 1.34 18.77 25.90
N ALA A 63 0.88 17.61 26.38
CA ALA A 63 1.05 17.27 27.79
C ALA A 63 2.54 17.01 27.99
N TRP A 64 3.24 17.95 28.62
CA TRP A 64 4.59 17.73 29.12
C TRP A 64 4.50 16.66 30.21
N GLY A 65 4.80 15.42 29.85
CA GLY A 65 5.16 14.39 30.82
C GLY A 65 6.62 14.61 31.21
N ASP A 66 6.95 14.39 32.48
CA ASP A 66 8.30 14.57 33.04
C ASP A 66 9.36 13.57 32.51
N ASP A 67 9.03 12.76 31.50
CA ASP A 67 9.95 11.84 30.84
C ASP A 67 9.92 12.11 29.32
N ASP A 68 11.11 12.20 28.71
CA ASP A 68 11.43 12.53 27.31
C ASP A 68 10.87 11.55 26.24
N GLU A 69 9.66 11.00 26.44
CA GLU A 69 8.88 10.32 25.41
C GLU A 69 7.66 11.17 25.04
N LEU A 70 7.70 11.77 23.84
CA LEU A 70 6.56 12.42 23.21
C LEU A 70 5.42 11.42 23.03
N ASN A 71 4.53 11.34 24.02
CA ASN A 71 3.27 10.63 23.92
C ASN A 71 2.30 11.46 23.08
N TYR A 72 2.15 11.10 21.80
CA TYR A 72 1.12 11.63 20.90
C TYR A 72 -0.25 11.04 21.25
N ASP A 73 -0.75 11.31 22.45
CA ASP A 73 -2.12 10.93 22.79
C ASP A 73 -3.07 11.95 22.15
N ALA A 74 -3.55 11.63 20.94
CA ALA A 74 -4.43 12.44 20.10
C ALA A 74 -5.87 12.51 20.65
N SER A 75 -5.98 12.84 21.94
CA SER A 75 -7.21 12.79 22.72
C SER A 75 -7.78 14.21 22.90
N CYS A 76 -9.08 14.37 22.64
CA CYS A 76 -9.75 15.67 22.71
C CYS A 76 -10.05 16.10 24.15
N TYR A 77 -9.37 17.15 24.62
CA TYR A 77 -9.58 17.73 25.95
C TYR A 77 -11.05 18.10 26.21
N ALA A 78 -11.72 18.72 25.23
CA ALA A 78 -13.10 19.18 25.36
C ALA A 78 -14.12 18.04 25.59
N CYS A 79 -13.82 16.80 25.17
CA CYS A 79 -14.65 15.63 25.48
C CYS A 79 -13.94 14.62 26.38
N GLY A 80 -12.92 15.05 27.14
CA GLY A 80 -12.18 14.20 28.07
C GLY A 80 -11.53 12.99 27.40
N GLY A 81 -11.02 13.16 26.18
CA GLY A 81 -10.37 12.12 25.38
C GLY A 81 -11.31 11.13 24.70
N THR A 82 -12.64 11.29 24.82
CA THR A 82 -13.61 10.37 24.20
C THR A 82 -13.83 10.54 22.69
N GLY A 83 -13.19 11.54 22.09
CA GLY A 83 -13.20 11.85 20.67
C GLY A 83 -11.81 11.62 20.07
N TRP A 84 -11.77 11.22 18.80
CA TRP A 84 -10.53 10.87 18.12
C TRP A 84 -10.11 11.98 17.14
N TYR A 85 -8.85 12.40 17.20
CA TYR A 85 -8.20 13.19 16.17
C TYR A 85 -7.31 12.34 15.28
N LYS A 86 -7.37 12.61 13.97
CA LYS A 86 -6.34 12.17 13.04
C LYS A 86 -5.67 13.40 12.50
N GLU A 87 -4.37 13.55 12.75
CA GLU A 87 -3.60 14.65 12.20
C GLU A 87 -3.53 14.56 10.67
N GLU A 88 -3.51 15.72 10.03
CA GLU A 88 -3.26 15.83 8.60
C GLU A 88 -1.88 15.25 8.27
N ARG A 89 -1.83 14.42 7.23
CA ARG A 89 -0.61 13.71 6.88
C ARG A 89 -0.32 13.81 5.39
N TRP A 90 0.90 14.18 5.09
CA TRP A 90 1.44 14.23 3.74
C TRP A 90 2.46 13.11 3.54
N VAL A 91 2.42 12.46 2.38
CA VAL A 91 3.33 11.37 2.04
C VAL A 91 3.91 11.62 0.66
N LEU A 92 5.24 11.73 0.59
CA LEU A 92 5.94 11.81 -0.69
C LEU A 92 6.06 10.42 -1.29
N LEU A 93 5.51 10.26 -2.49
CA LEU A 93 5.49 9.00 -3.23
C LEU A 93 6.50 9.05 -4.38
N LYS A 94 7.40 8.05 -4.40
CA LYS A 94 8.19 7.74 -5.60
C LYS A 94 7.30 7.02 -6.60
N LYS A 95 7.16 7.58 -7.79
CA LYS A 95 6.45 6.96 -8.90
C LYS A 95 7.41 6.18 -9.77
N SER A 96 7.16 4.88 -9.91
CA SER A 96 7.98 3.97 -10.73
C SER A 96 7.11 3.22 -11.73
N LYS A 97 7.63 3.02 -12.94
CA LYS A 97 6.99 2.26 -14.02
C LYS A 97 7.64 0.89 -14.16
N LEU A 98 6.83 -0.16 -14.28
CA LEU A 98 7.30 -1.51 -14.62
C LEU A 98 6.36 -2.13 -15.67
N GLY A 99 6.89 -2.30 -16.88
CA GLY A 99 6.06 -2.64 -18.03
C GLY A 99 5.06 -1.51 -18.34
N ARG A 100 3.77 -1.84 -18.33
CA ARG A 100 2.68 -0.86 -18.53
C ARG A 100 2.08 -0.30 -17.23
N TYR A 101 2.54 -0.79 -16.07
CA TYR A 101 1.94 -0.47 -14.78
C TYR A 101 2.79 0.56 -14.03
N VAL A 102 2.09 1.37 -13.23
CA VAL A 102 2.67 2.41 -12.39
C VAL A 102 2.50 2.02 -10.93
N PHE A 103 3.54 2.24 -10.14
CA PHE A 103 3.60 1.90 -8.73
C PHE A 103 4.07 3.12 -7.94
N HIS A 104 3.43 3.33 -6.80
CA HIS A 104 3.84 4.30 -5.80
C HIS A 104 4.57 3.59 -4.66
N THR A 105 5.65 4.20 -4.19
CA THR A 105 6.40 3.76 -3.01
C THR A 105 6.62 4.98 -2.10
N PRO A 106 6.16 4.95 -0.85
CA PRO A 106 6.38 6.05 0.08
C PRO A 106 7.87 6.21 0.36
N ILE A 107 8.35 7.46 0.37
CA ILE A 107 9.75 7.82 0.64
C ILE A 107 9.86 8.50 1.99
N SER A 108 8.95 9.44 2.24
CA SER A 108 8.89 10.21 3.47
C SER A 108 7.45 10.57 3.79
N SER A 109 7.19 10.93 5.04
CA SER A 109 5.93 11.50 5.45
C SER A 109 6.15 12.64 6.42
N ALA A 110 5.24 13.62 6.39
CA ALA A 110 5.19 14.75 7.30
C ALA A 110 3.76 14.92 7.82
N TYR A 111 3.64 15.59 8.96
CA TYR A 111 2.37 15.95 9.57
C TYR A 111 2.21 17.47 9.57
N GLY A 112 0.96 17.93 9.57
CA GLY A 112 0.62 19.35 9.50
C GLY A 112 0.79 19.95 8.10
N ASP A 113 0.71 21.27 8.01
CA ASP A 113 0.83 22.01 6.75
C ASP A 113 2.25 21.90 6.18
N ILE A 114 2.35 21.46 4.93
CA ILE A 114 3.63 21.47 4.19
C ILE A 114 3.60 22.49 3.07
N GLU A 115 4.70 23.24 2.92
CA GLU A 115 4.96 23.97 1.70
C GLU A 115 5.42 22.98 0.62
N HIS A 116 4.67 22.89 -0.48
CA HIS A 116 5.09 22.09 -1.63
C HIS A 116 5.08 22.91 -2.93
N PRO A 117 5.98 22.62 -3.88
CA PRO A 117 5.94 23.25 -5.19
C PRO A 117 4.58 23.02 -5.87
N ILE A 118 4.04 24.05 -6.53
CA ILE A 118 2.78 24.00 -7.29
C ILE A 118 2.82 22.92 -8.39
N THR A 119 4.02 22.55 -8.84
CA THR A 119 4.23 21.58 -9.92
C THR A 119 4.10 20.13 -9.49
N ILE A 120 4.13 19.80 -8.19
CA ILE A 120 3.97 18.42 -7.74
C ILE A 120 2.49 18.07 -7.71
N LYS A 121 2.12 17.00 -8.41
CA LYS A 121 0.75 16.52 -8.39
C LYS A 121 0.37 15.97 -7.01
N VAL A 122 -0.76 16.44 -6.50
CA VAL A 122 -1.35 16.00 -5.23
C VAL A 122 -2.44 14.95 -5.48
N ILE A 123 -2.44 13.89 -4.67
CA ILE A 123 -3.45 12.85 -4.61
C ILE A 123 -4.17 12.96 -3.27
N GLU A 124 -5.47 13.23 -3.32
CA GLU A 124 -6.30 13.30 -2.11
C GLU A 124 -6.75 11.92 -1.65
N GLY A 125 -6.56 11.66 -0.35
CA GLY A 125 -6.98 10.45 0.32
C GLY A 125 -6.21 9.18 -0.08
N TYR A 126 -6.79 8.02 0.26
CA TYR A 126 -6.21 6.73 -0.10
C TYR A 126 -6.40 6.45 -1.59
N ILE A 127 -5.34 5.96 -2.23
CA ILE A 127 -5.44 5.39 -3.58
C ILE A 127 -6.28 4.12 -3.47
N SER A 128 -7.57 4.24 -3.79
CA SER A 128 -8.47 3.10 -3.82
C SER A 128 -8.20 2.27 -5.05
N HIS A 129 -8.05 0.97 -4.84
CA HIS A 129 -8.08 0.01 -5.91
C HIS A 129 -9.40 -0.75 -5.76
N THR A 130 -10.39 -0.47 -6.60
CA THR A 130 -11.67 -1.20 -6.62
C THR A 130 -11.72 -2.20 -7.77
N GLY A 131 -12.37 -3.35 -7.55
CA GLY A 131 -12.87 -4.19 -8.66
C GLY A 131 -11.93 -5.28 -9.19
N ILE A 132 -10.88 -5.69 -8.48
CA ILE A 132 -10.11 -6.89 -8.87
C ILE A 132 -10.66 -8.11 -8.11
N PRO A 133 -11.05 -9.20 -8.81
CA PRO A 133 -11.48 -10.43 -8.15
C PRO A 133 -10.40 -10.94 -7.18
N SER A 134 -10.80 -11.24 -5.94
CA SER A 134 -9.91 -11.70 -4.87
C SER A 134 -9.03 -12.87 -5.31
N GLN A 135 -9.58 -13.83 -6.06
CA GLN A 135 -8.84 -14.98 -6.57
C GLN A 135 -7.62 -14.59 -7.43
N LYS A 136 -7.76 -13.62 -8.33
CA LYS A 136 -6.67 -13.20 -9.22
C LYS A 136 -5.55 -12.50 -8.45
N ASN A 137 -5.90 -11.75 -7.40
CA ASN A 137 -4.93 -11.14 -6.49
C ASN A 137 -4.10 -12.24 -5.80
N ARG A 138 -4.76 -13.24 -5.20
CA ARG A 138 -4.12 -14.38 -4.53
C ARG A 138 -3.22 -15.18 -5.46
N GLU A 139 -3.68 -15.50 -6.67
CA GLU A 139 -2.86 -16.19 -7.70
C GLU A 139 -1.57 -15.43 -8.02
N CYS A 140 -1.66 -14.12 -8.19
CA CYS A 140 -0.49 -13.31 -8.49
C CYS A 140 0.47 -13.21 -7.29
N ALA A 141 -0.07 -13.10 -6.07
CA ALA A 141 0.73 -13.09 -4.84
C ALA A 141 1.47 -14.42 -4.65
N LEU A 142 0.77 -15.56 -4.81
CA LEU A 142 1.35 -16.90 -4.70
C LEU A 142 2.55 -17.08 -5.65
N LEU A 143 2.41 -16.63 -6.90
CA LEU A 143 3.51 -16.68 -7.88
C LEU A 143 4.68 -15.79 -7.50
N LEU A 144 4.43 -14.61 -6.94
CA LEU A 144 5.49 -13.72 -6.48
C LEU A 144 6.25 -14.35 -5.31
N PHE A 145 5.55 -14.94 -4.34
CA PHE A 145 6.19 -15.66 -3.25
C PHE A 145 7.00 -16.85 -3.77
N LEU A 146 6.43 -17.68 -4.65
CA LEU A 146 7.17 -18.81 -5.24
C LEU A 146 8.50 -18.39 -5.90
N LEU A 147 8.52 -17.22 -6.54
CA LEU A 147 9.69 -16.71 -7.27
C LEU A 147 10.72 -15.99 -6.39
N TYR A 148 10.31 -15.42 -5.25
CA TYR A 148 11.15 -14.49 -4.48
C TYR A 148 11.30 -14.83 -2.99
N ASP A 149 10.37 -15.60 -2.41
CA ASP A 149 10.36 -15.97 -1.00
C ASP A 149 9.60 -17.30 -0.80
N TYR A 150 10.37 -18.39 -0.78
CA TYR A 150 9.83 -19.74 -0.68
C TYR A 150 9.19 -20.04 0.68
N GLU A 151 9.61 -19.37 1.76
CA GLU A 151 9.02 -19.57 3.08
C GLU A 151 7.64 -18.94 3.14
N SER A 152 7.54 -17.68 2.71
CA SER A 152 6.24 -17.01 2.53
C SER A 152 5.34 -17.79 1.59
N PHE A 153 5.88 -18.38 0.52
CA PHE A 153 5.12 -19.23 -0.41
C PHE A 153 4.46 -20.42 0.30
N LYS A 154 5.20 -21.17 1.13
CA LYS A 154 4.65 -22.32 1.84
C LYS A 154 3.50 -21.92 2.76
N ASN A 155 3.75 -20.92 3.61
CA ASN A 155 2.76 -20.42 4.57
C ASN A 155 1.51 -19.92 3.84
N TYR A 156 1.72 -19.16 2.76
CA TYR A 156 0.64 -18.65 1.92
C TYR A 156 -0.16 -19.77 1.24
N PHE A 157 0.54 -20.75 0.67
CA PHE A 157 -0.06 -21.87 -0.04
C PHE A 157 -0.92 -22.72 0.87
N GLU A 158 -0.44 -23.03 2.08
CA GLU A 158 -1.20 -23.78 3.09
C GLU A 158 -2.50 -23.07 3.46
N CYS A 159 -2.46 -21.76 3.73
CA CYS A 159 -3.66 -20.97 4.00
C CYS A 159 -4.65 -20.99 2.82
N VAL A 160 -4.16 -20.79 1.59
CA VAL A 160 -5.02 -20.73 0.40
C VAL A 160 -5.64 -22.10 0.07
N MET A 161 -4.96 -23.20 0.34
CA MET A 161 -5.47 -24.56 0.12
C MET A 161 -6.56 -24.95 1.12
N LEU A 162 -6.48 -24.46 2.37
CA LEU A 162 -7.49 -24.69 3.40
C LEU A 162 -8.82 -23.96 3.10
N ASP A 163 -8.78 -22.87 2.35
CA ASP A 163 -9.94 -22.06 1.98
C ASP A 163 -10.86 -22.69 0.89
N ASN A 164 -10.54 -23.88 0.34
CA ASN A 164 -11.29 -24.58 -0.72
C ASN A 164 -11.60 -23.76 -2.00
N CYS A 165 -11.04 -22.55 -2.15
CA CYS A 165 -11.32 -21.65 -3.27
C CYS A 165 -10.28 -21.74 -4.41
N PHE A 166 -9.35 -22.70 -4.33
CA PHE A 166 -8.13 -22.68 -5.14
C PHE A 166 -7.75 -24.08 -5.63
N THR A 167 -7.55 -24.23 -6.94
CA THR A 167 -6.94 -25.43 -7.51
C THR A 167 -5.63 -25.05 -8.22
N PRO A 168 -4.46 -25.55 -7.76
CA PRO A 168 -3.16 -25.25 -8.38
C PRO A 168 -3.11 -25.55 -9.88
N LEU A 169 -3.86 -26.57 -10.33
CA LEU A 169 -3.98 -26.96 -11.75
C LEU A 169 -4.64 -25.87 -12.60
N GLY A 170 -5.69 -25.22 -12.08
CA GLY A 170 -6.38 -24.13 -12.77
C GLY A 170 -5.49 -22.91 -12.95
N MET A 171 -4.60 -22.64 -11.98
CA MET A 171 -3.66 -21.53 -12.05
C MET A 171 -2.59 -21.77 -13.12
N LEU A 172 -2.01 -22.98 -13.18
CA LEU A 172 -1.01 -23.35 -14.19
C LEU A 172 -1.59 -23.37 -15.61
N GLN A 173 -2.82 -23.84 -15.79
CA GLN A 173 -3.52 -23.80 -17.07
C GLN A 173 -3.82 -22.36 -17.53
N ARG A 174 -4.27 -21.47 -16.62
CA ARG A 174 -4.53 -20.06 -16.94
C ARG A 174 -3.25 -19.26 -17.23
N LEU A 175 -2.16 -19.59 -16.54
CA LEU A 175 -0.85 -19.00 -16.84
C LEU A 175 -0.40 -19.41 -18.23
N LYS A 176 -0.45 -20.70 -18.58
CA LYS A 176 -0.09 -21.19 -19.91
C LYS A 176 -0.89 -20.48 -21.01
N PHE A 177 -2.21 -20.37 -20.86
CA PHE A 177 -3.09 -19.69 -21.83
C PHE A 177 -2.78 -18.19 -21.97
N LYS A 178 -2.49 -17.49 -20.86
CA LYS A 178 -2.10 -16.07 -20.91
C LYS A 178 -0.70 -15.84 -21.47
N PHE A 179 0.22 -16.78 -21.31
CA PHE A 179 1.54 -16.70 -21.94
C PHE A 179 1.43 -16.78 -23.47
N GLU A 180 0.53 -17.61 -24.00
CA GLU A 180 0.24 -17.70 -25.43
C GLU A 180 -0.38 -16.39 -25.97
N CYS A 181 -1.29 -15.76 -25.22
CA CYS A 181 -1.90 -14.47 -25.60
C CYS A 181 -0.98 -13.24 -25.43
N LEU A 182 0.07 -13.30 -24.61
CA LEU A 182 1.05 -12.21 -24.47
C LEU A 182 2.16 -12.24 -25.53
N ASN A 183 2.20 -13.34 -26.30
CA ASN A 183 3.15 -13.60 -27.38
C ASN A 183 2.52 -13.46 -28.79
N SER A 184 1.23 -13.14 -28.88
CA SER A 184 0.51 -12.71 -30.08
C SER A 184 0.36 -11.19 -30.13
#